data_AF-A0A973ZDU4-F1
#
_entry.id   AF-A0A973ZDU4-F1
#
_cell.length_a   1.000
_cell.length_b   1.000
_cell.length_c   1.000
_cell.angle_alpha   90.00
_cell.angle_beta   90.00
_cell.angle_gamma   90.00
#
_symmetry.space_group_name_H-M   'P 1'
#
loop_
_entity.id
_entity.type
_entity.pdbx_description
1 polymer ?
#
loop_
_entity_poly.entity_id
_entity_poly.type
_entity_poly.pdbx_seq_one_letter_code
_entity_poly.pdbx_strand_id
1 'polypeptide(L)'
;EAATAAGLWDELATDWLLLDCELLPWSANADTLIQQFAAVGAAGRAALPAALSVVAAAAERGLDLGDLRARLSGGLADADAFTAAYRQYVHPTDGLDGVTLAPFAVLASASGTHADRDHGWHLTLADRLVAAAPQTFTATRRLVADTGSAEDVDRVTRWWLALTADGGEGMVVKPFSGPAASGSKGLHQPGLKCRGREYLRIIYGPGYAEPRRLDRLRGRNLGRKRGLALREHALGLAALEAAGSNGPLWRVHELVFAILASESEPVDPRL
;
A
#
# COMPACT_ATOMS: atom_id res chain seq x y z
N GLU A 1 12.44 -24.67 2.59
CA GLU A 1 13.62 -24.43 3.46
C GLU A 1 13.36 -23.43 4.57
N ALA A 2 13.04 -22.17 4.27
CA ALA A 2 12.76 -21.15 5.31
C ALA A 2 11.70 -21.59 6.33
N ALA A 3 10.55 -22.09 5.87
CA ALA A 3 9.50 -22.63 6.74
C ALA A 3 9.94 -23.88 7.53
N THR A 4 10.90 -24.67 7.01
CA THR A 4 11.51 -25.80 7.74
C THR A 4 12.38 -25.30 8.88
N ALA A 5 13.30 -24.36 8.59
CA ALA A 5 14.18 -23.76 9.59
C ALA A 5 13.39 -22.96 10.64
N ALA A 6 12.27 -22.36 10.22
CA ALA A 6 11.34 -21.68 11.11
C ALA A 6 10.47 -22.65 11.91
N GLY A 7 10.49 -23.97 11.66
CA GLY A 7 9.71 -24.98 12.39
C GLY A 7 8.20 -24.92 12.15
N LEU A 8 7.74 -24.35 11.03
CA LEU A 8 6.31 -24.12 10.78
C LEU A 8 5.55 -25.39 10.39
N TRP A 9 6.23 -26.36 9.77
CA TRP A 9 5.59 -27.61 9.32
C TRP A 9 5.05 -28.42 10.49
N ASP A 10 5.88 -28.62 11.51
CA ASP A 10 5.51 -29.40 12.70
C ASP A 10 4.49 -28.63 13.57
N GLU A 11 4.71 -27.33 13.77
CA GLU A 11 3.83 -26.49 14.59
C GLU A 11 2.41 -26.38 14.03
N LEU A 12 2.27 -26.28 12.70
CA LEU A 12 0.98 -26.16 12.03
C LEU A 12 0.45 -27.50 11.50
N ALA A 13 1.18 -28.59 11.75
CA ALA A 13 0.88 -29.93 11.24
C ALA A 13 0.52 -29.92 9.73
N THR A 14 1.39 -29.32 8.91
CA THR A 14 1.12 -29.05 7.49
C THR A 14 2.32 -29.31 6.61
N ASP A 15 2.06 -29.62 5.34
CA ASP A 15 3.02 -29.76 4.25
C ASP A 15 2.96 -28.60 3.24
N TRP A 16 1.99 -27.69 3.39
CA TRP A 16 1.89 -26.45 2.60
C TRP A 16 1.46 -25.25 3.45
N LEU A 17 1.77 -24.04 2.95
CA LEU A 17 1.35 -22.76 3.52
C LEU A 17 0.85 -21.84 2.41
N LEU A 18 -0.26 -21.16 2.66
CA LEU A 18 -0.71 -20.03 1.86
C LEU A 18 -0.40 -18.73 2.62
N LEU A 19 0.45 -17.90 2.03
CA LEU A 19 0.90 -16.63 2.61
C LEU A 19 0.30 -15.45 1.85
N ASP A 20 -0.04 -14.40 2.58
CA ASP A 20 -0.33 -13.07 2.03
C ASP A 20 0.89 -12.17 2.24
N CYS A 21 1.39 -11.61 1.14
CA CYS A 21 2.69 -10.95 1.07
C CYS A 21 2.65 -9.73 0.16
N GLU A 22 3.48 -8.73 0.48
CA GLU A 22 3.87 -7.70 -0.48
C GLU A 22 5.15 -8.14 -1.22
N LEU A 23 5.25 -7.93 -2.53
CA LEU A 23 6.46 -8.17 -3.31
C LEU A 23 7.22 -6.85 -3.54
N LEU A 24 8.51 -6.85 -3.22
CA LEU A 24 9.37 -5.67 -3.24
C LEU A 24 10.61 -5.92 -4.12
N PRO A 25 11.16 -4.91 -4.81
CA PRO A 25 10.66 -3.53 -4.93
C PRO A 25 9.54 -3.40 -5.98
N TRP A 26 8.86 -2.24 -6.02
CA TRP A 26 7.79 -1.98 -7.01
C TRP A 26 8.30 -2.07 -8.46
N SER A 27 9.55 -1.68 -8.70
CA SER A 27 10.20 -1.82 -10.00
C SER A 27 10.32 -3.26 -10.52
N ALA A 28 10.18 -4.28 -9.66
CA ALA A 28 10.19 -5.67 -10.08
C ALA A 28 8.90 -6.08 -10.83
N ASN A 29 7.77 -5.40 -10.60
CA ASN A 29 6.47 -5.77 -11.17
C ASN A 29 5.64 -4.62 -11.77
N ALA A 30 6.08 -3.37 -11.65
CA ALA A 30 5.30 -2.19 -12.05
C ALA A 30 6.04 -1.23 -13.00
N ASP A 31 6.97 -1.73 -13.82
CA ASP A 31 7.79 -0.90 -14.73
C ASP A 31 6.94 0.01 -15.62
N THR A 32 5.87 -0.51 -16.25
CA THR A 32 4.96 0.28 -17.09
C THR A 32 4.35 1.48 -16.35
N LEU A 33 3.99 1.30 -15.08
CA LEU A 33 3.42 2.36 -14.26
C LEU A 33 4.49 3.39 -13.86
N ILE A 34 5.69 2.93 -13.52
CA ILE A 34 6.84 3.80 -13.23
C ILE A 34 7.21 4.66 -14.44
N GLN A 35 7.16 4.10 -15.66
CA GLN A 35 7.40 4.85 -16.89
C GLN A 35 6.37 5.98 -17.09
N GLN A 36 5.10 5.77 -16.73
CA GLN A 36 4.09 6.84 -16.77
C GLN A 36 4.42 7.97 -15.79
N PHE A 37 4.88 7.65 -14.57
CA PHE A 37 5.33 8.67 -13.62
C PHE A 37 6.58 9.39 -14.13
N ALA A 38 7.56 8.64 -14.66
CA ALA A 38 8.78 9.21 -15.21
C ALA A 38 8.50 10.23 -16.31
N ALA A 39 7.53 9.96 -17.19
CA ALA A 39 7.11 10.89 -18.24
C ALA A 39 6.58 12.23 -17.68
N VAL A 40 5.71 12.18 -16.66
CA VAL A 40 5.17 13.38 -16.00
C VAL A 40 6.28 14.19 -15.33
N GLY A 41 7.15 13.52 -14.58
CA GLY A 41 8.29 14.16 -13.92
C GLY A 41 9.26 14.81 -14.92
N ALA A 42 9.61 14.09 -15.99
CA ALA A 42 10.51 14.59 -17.03
C ALA A 42 9.93 15.82 -17.75
N ALA A 43 8.64 15.76 -18.14
CA ALA A 43 7.98 16.88 -18.81
C ALA A 43 7.96 18.15 -17.94
N GLY A 44 7.57 18.03 -16.67
CA GLY A 44 7.55 19.16 -15.74
C GLY A 44 8.95 19.77 -15.53
N ARG A 45 9.95 18.93 -15.29
CA ARG A 45 11.32 19.35 -15.01
C ARG A 45 12.05 19.90 -16.26
N ALA A 46 11.61 19.55 -17.46
CA ALA A 46 12.15 20.13 -18.70
C ALA A 46 11.47 21.45 -19.08
N ALA A 47 10.13 21.53 -18.99
CA ALA A 47 9.39 22.68 -19.51
C ALA A 47 9.38 23.89 -18.55
N LEU A 48 9.26 23.65 -17.24
CA LEU A 48 9.09 24.73 -16.27
C LEU A 48 10.32 25.63 -16.10
N PRO A 49 11.57 25.14 -16.12
CA PRO A 49 12.75 26.01 -16.09
C PRO A 49 12.83 26.94 -17.32
N ALA A 50 12.48 26.43 -18.50
CA ALA A 50 12.44 27.25 -19.72
C ALA A 50 11.36 28.35 -19.63
N ALA A 51 10.16 28.00 -19.15
CA ALA A 51 9.09 28.97 -18.94
C ALA A 51 9.48 30.04 -17.89
N LEU A 52 10.12 29.64 -16.79
CA LEU A 52 10.62 30.57 -15.77
C LEU A 52 11.68 31.53 -16.33
N SER A 53 12.54 31.06 -17.23
CA SER A 53 13.55 31.90 -17.89
C SER A 53 12.90 32.98 -18.76
N VAL A 54 11.85 32.63 -19.51
CA VAL A 54 11.07 33.59 -20.31
C VAL A 54 10.35 34.60 -19.43
N VAL A 55 9.72 34.15 -18.33
CA VAL A 55 9.05 35.03 -17.37
C VAL A 55 10.03 35.99 -16.70
N ALA A 56 11.25 35.54 -16.38
CA ALA A 56 12.30 36.40 -15.83
C ALA A 56 12.70 37.50 -16.81
N ALA A 57 13.00 37.16 -18.06
CA ALA A 57 13.35 38.13 -19.11
C ALA A 57 12.22 39.13 -19.40
N ALA A 58 10.96 38.68 -19.32
CA ALA A 58 9.79 39.54 -19.48
C ALA A 58 9.62 40.50 -18.30
N ALA A 59 9.86 40.05 -17.07
CA ALA A 59 9.83 40.87 -15.86
C ALA A 59 10.93 41.96 -15.87
N GLU A 60 12.12 41.64 -16.38
CA GLU A 60 13.21 42.63 -16.58
C GLU A 60 12.82 43.77 -17.53
N ARG A 61 11.85 43.54 -18.41
CA ARG A 61 11.27 44.56 -19.32
C ARG A 61 10.13 45.36 -18.68
N GLY A 62 9.87 45.17 -17.39
CA GLY A 62 8.86 45.92 -16.63
C GLY A 62 7.45 45.33 -16.65
N LEU A 63 7.27 44.08 -17.10
CA LEU A 63 5.97 43.40 -17.03
C LEU A 63 5.70 42.85 -15.63
N ASP A 64 4.51 43.09 -15.09
CA ASP A 64 4.09 42.52 -13.82
C ASP A 64 3.68 41.05 -13.98
N LEU A 65 4.62 40.15 -13.66
CA LEU A 65 4.47 38.69 -13.80
C LEU A 65 4.73 37.95 -12.48
N GLY A 66 4.64 38.64 -11.33
CA GLY A 66 4.95 38.07 -10.02
C GLY A 66 4.15 36.80 -9.72
N ASP A 67 2.83 36.87 -9.92
CA ASP A 67 1.92 35.74 -9.70
C ASP A 67 2.20 34.55 -10.62
N LEU A 68 2.50 34.83 -11.91
CA LEU A 68 2.83 33.78 -12.87
C LEU A 68 4.15 33.10 -12.50
N ARG A 69 5.18 33.88 -12.14
CA ARG A 69 6.46 33.36 -11.66
C ARG A 69 6.29 32.47 -10.43
N ALA A 70 5.50 32.92 -9.45
CA ALA A 70 5.23 32.15 -8.23
C ALA A 70 4.56 30.80 -8.55
N ARG A 71 3.54 30.81 -9.43
CA ARG A 71 2.85 29.58 -9.87
C ARG A 71 3.77 28.61 -10.61
N LEU A 72 4.60 29.10 -11.53
CA LEU A 72 5.53 28.24 -12.28
C LEU A 72 6.63 27.68 -11.37
N SER A 73 7.13 28.48 -10.43
CA SER A 73 8.13 28.04 -9.45
C SER A 73 7.56 26.96 -8.52
N GLY A 74 6.33 27.14 -8.05
CA GLY A 74 5.61 26.12 -7.27
C GLY A 74 5.40 24.83 -8.07
N GLY A 75 5.00 24.94 -9.34
CA GLY A 75 4.86 23.79 -10.23
C GLY A 75 6.17 23.01 -10.42
N LEU A 76 7.32 23.70 -10.47
CA LEU A 76 8.62 23.05 -10.61
C LEU A 76 8.98 22.29 -9.33
N ALA A 77 8.80 22.93 -8.17
CA ALA A 77 9.00 22.28 -6.88
C ALA A 77 8.09 21.04 -6.70
N ASP A 78 6.84 21.12 -7.14
CA ASP A 78 5.92 19.98 -7.14
C ASP A 78 6.38 18.84 -8.06
N ALA A 79 6.88 19.16 -9.27
CA ALA A 79 7.41 18.17 -10.21
C ALA A 79 8.68 17.48 -9.68
N ASP A 80 9.55 18.23 -9.00
CA ASP A 80 10.73 17.69 -8.33
C ASP A 80 10.32 16.78 -7.15
N ALA A 81 9.39 17.20 -6.29
CA ALA A 81 8.90 16.41 -5.17
C ALA A 81 8.19 15.12 -5.63
N PHE A 82 7.37 15.21 -6.67
CA PHE A 82 6.77 14.04 -7.32
C PHE A 82 7.83 13.06 -7.86
N THR A 83 8.86 13.60 -8.50
CA THR A 83 9.97 12.80 -9.04
C THR A 83 10.76 12.12 -7.94
N ALA A 84 11.03 12.83 -6.84
CA ALA A 84 11.67 12.27 -5.67
C ALA A 84 10.82 11.15 -5.04
N ALA A 85 9.49 11.32 -4.97
CA ALA A 85 8.59 10.35 -4.37
C ALA A 85 8.59 9.00 -5.10
N TYR A 86 8.35 8.95 -6.41
CA TYR A 86 8.28 7.65 -7.11
C TYR A 86 9.64 6.95 -7.16
N ARG A 87 10.75 7.69 -7.17
CA ARG A 87 12.11 7.13 -7.21
C ARG A 87 12.47 6.32 -5.96
N GLN A 88 11.82 6.57 -4.83
CA GLN A 88 12.00 5.77 -3.60
C GLN A 88 11.55 4.32 -3.78
N TYR A 89 10.76 4.01 -4.81
CA TYR A 89 10.22 2.68 -5.07
C TYR A 89 10.90 1.99 -6.26
N VAL A 90 11.94 2.60 -6.81
CA VAL A 90 12.68 2.09 -7.97
C VAL A 90 14.05 1.62 -7.50
N HIS A 91 14.23 0.31 -7.45
CA HIS A 91 15.50 -0.34 -7.17
C HIS A 91 15.84 -1.35 -8.27
N PRO A 92 17.09 -1.40 -8.75
CA PRO A 92 17.50 -2.39 -9.73
C PRO A 92 17.47 -3.80 -9.10
N THR A 93 17.11 -4.79 -9.90
CA THR A 93 17.14 -6.22 -9.56
C THR A 93 17.85 -6.98 -10.68
N ASP A 94 18.46 -8.11 -10.36
CA ASP A 94 19.04 -9.04 -11.35
C ASP A 94 18.36 -10.40 -11.21
N GLY A 95 17.42 -10.69 -12.11
CA GLY A 95 16.48 -11.80 -11.91
C GLY A 95 15.71 -11.64 -10.60
N LEU A 96 15.87 -12.60 -9.68
CA LEU A 96 15.26 -12.57 -8.34
C LEU A 96 16.19 -11.91 -7.29
N ASP A 97 17.44 -11.64 -7.62
CA ASP A 97 18.35 -10.98 -6.69
C ASP A 97 17.89 -9.53 -6.47
N GLY A 98 17.65 -9.20 -5.20
CA GLY A 98 17.05 -7.92 -4.78
C GLY A 98 15.52 -7.95 -4.68
N VAL A 99 14.85 -9.04 -5.09
CA VAL A 99 13.41 -9.23 -4.88
C VAL A 99 13.15 -9.91 -3.55
N THR A 100 12.28 -9.33 -2.73
CA THR A 100 11.88 -9.90 -1.43
C THR A 100 10.38 -9.91 -1.26
N LEU A 101 9.91 -10.75 -0.35
CA LEU A 101 8.51 -10.81 0.08
C LEU A 101 8.38 -10.27 1.51
N ALA A 102 7.42 -9.40 1.77
CA ALA A 102 7.06 -8.98 3.12
C ALA A 102 5.75 -9.69 3.55
N PRO A 103 5.82 -10.87 4.19
CA PRO A 103 4.64 -11.58 4.65
C PRO A 103 3.95 -10.80 5.77
N PHE A 104 2.62 -10.77 5.72
CA PHE A 104 1.80 -10.14 6.76
C PHE A 104 0.58 -10.98 7.19
N ALA A 105 0.30 -12.10 6.52
CA ALA A 105 -0.63 -13.11 7.00
C ALA A 105 -0.23 -14.51 6.54
N VAL A 106 -0.46 -15.49 7.41
CA VAL A 106 -0.52 -16.91 7.04
C VAL A 106 -2.00 -17.24 6.91
N LEU A 107 -2.51 -17.36 5.68
CA LEU A 107 -3.94 -17.43 5.41
C LEU A 107 -4.52 -18.83 5.69
N ALA A 108 -3.81 -19.87 5.24
CA ALA A 108 -4.27 -21.25 5.36
C ALA A 108 -3.09 -22.25 5.31
N SER A 109 -3.37 -23.46 5.80
CA SER A 109 -2.51 -24.64 5.74
C SER A 109 -3.37 -25.91 5.65
N ALA A 110 -2.76 -27.10 5.66
CA ALA A 110 -3.49 -28.37 5.66
C ALA A 110 -4.47 -28.53 6.83
N SER A 111 -4.22 -27.82 7.94
CA SER A 111 -5.10 -27.76 9.11
C SER A 111 -6.34 -26.85 8.95
N GLY A 112 -6.45 -26.12 7.83
CA GLY A 112 -7.56 -25.19 7.56
C GLY A 112 -7.12 -23.72 7.44
N THR A 113 -8.11 -22.83 7.51
CA THR A 113 -7.90 -21.37 7.52
C THR A 113 -7.42 -20.87 8.88
N HIS A 114 -6.68 -19.77 8.89
CA HIS A 114 -6.20 -19.10 10.11
C HIS A 114 -6.84 -17.73 10.31
N ALA A 115 -8.02 -17.48 9.71
CA ALA A 115 -8.71 -16.21 9.80
C ALA A 115 -9.18 -15.84 11.22
N ASP A 116 -9.25 -16.82 12.12
CA ASP A 116 -9.59 -16.70 13.54
C ASP A 116 -8.40 -16.25 14.41
N ARG A 117 -7.18 -16.27 13.86
CA ARG A 117 -5.96 -15.86 14.55
C ARG A 117 -5.79 -14.35 14.51
N ASP A 118 -5.28 -13.79 15.60
CA ASP A 118 -4.96 -12.37 15.68
C ASP A 118 -3.76 -12.00 14.79
N HIS A 119 -3.63 -10.72 14.44
CA HIS A 119 -2.53 -10.26 13.60
C HIS A 119 -1.14 -10.41 14.27
N GLY A 120 -1.06 -10.46 15.60
CA GLY A 120 0.18 -10.74 16.31
C GLY A 120 0.70 -12.15 16.05
N TRP A 121 -0.19 -13.14 16.06
CA TRP A 121 0.13 -14.53 15.70
C TRP A 121 0.70 -14.61 14.28
N HIS A 122 -0.01 -14.05 13.29
CA HIS A 122 0.44 -14.05 11.90
C HIS A 122 1.82 -13.41 11.72
N LEU A 123 2.04 -12.25 12.35
CA LEU A 123 3.28 -11.50 12.22
C LEU A 123 4.45 -12.16 12.95
N THR A 124 4.18 -12.94 13.99
CA THR A 124 5.21 -13.77 14.67
C THR A 124 5.71 -14.89 13.75
N LEU A 125 4.82 -15.54 12.98
CA LEU A 125 5.24 -16.54 11.99
C LEU A 125 6.00 -15.90 10.82
N ALA A 126 5.55 -14.72 10.36
CA ALA A 126 6.26 -13.93 9.36
C ALA A 126 7.69 -13.58 9.82
N ASP A 127 7.89 -13.15 11.06
CA ASP A 127 9.22 -12.84 11.59
C ASP A 127 10.15 -14.06 11.60
N ARG A 128 9.63 -15.26 11.89
CA ARG A 128 10.42 -16.49 11.84
C ARG A 128 10.87 -16.82 10.41
N LEU A 129 10.03 -16.56 9.41
CA LEU A 129 10.43 -16.68 8.00
C LEU A 129 11.53 -15.68 7.64
N VAL A 130 11.42 -14.43 8.11
CA VAL A 130 12.46 -13.40 7.94
C VAL A 130 13.77 -13.82 8.60
N ALA A 131 13.72 -14.33 9.83
CA ALA A 131 14.93 -14.78 10.53
C ALA A 131 15.58 -15.98 9.83
N ALA A 132 14.77 -16.89 9.27
CA ALA A 132 15.25 -18.09 8.58
C ALA A 132 15.82 -17.81 7.18
N ALA A 133 15.27 -16.82 6.46
CA ALA A 133 15.69 -16.47 5.10
C ALA A 133 15.60 -14.95 4.85
N PRO A 134 16.50 -14.14 5.46
CA PRO A 134 16.44 -12.68 5.39
C PRO A 134 16.74 -12.11 4.00
N GLN A 135 17.28 -12.93 3.08
CA GLN A 135 17.48 -12.54 1.68
C GLN A 135 16.21 -12.73 0.83
N THR A 136 15.24 -13.50 1.31
CA THR A 136 13.97 -13.76 0.62
C THR A 136 12.82 -12.99 1.25
N PHE A 137 12.84 -12.86 2.58
CA PHE A 137 11.76 -12.22 3.33
C PHE A 137 12.21 -10.93 4.01
N THR A 138 11.39 -9.90 3.88
CA THR A 138 11.59 -8.59 4.51
C THR A 138 10.60 -8.40 5.66
N ALA A 139 11.07 -7.83 6.77
CA ALA A 139 10.25 -7.61 7.96
C ALA A 139 9.16 -6.54 7.73
N THR A 140 7.93 -6.86 8.11
CA THR A 140 6.83 -5.89 8.18
C THR A 140 6.92 -5.09 9.49
N ARG A 141 7.44 -3.86 9.40
CA ARG A 141 7.44 -2.89 10.53
C ARG A 141 6.01 -2.61 10.99
N ARG A 142 5.79 -2.56 12.31
CA ARG A 142 4.44 -2.49 12.89
C ARG A 142 4.44 -1.90 14.30
N LEU A 143 3.25 -1.45 14.73
CA LEU A 143 2.92 -1.09 16.11
C LEU A 143 1.55 -1.69 16.47
N VAL A 144 1.42 -2.18 17.69
CA VAL A 144 0.12 -2.46 18.32
C VAL A 144 -0.28 -1.23 19.11
N ALA A 145 -1.56 -0.84 19.05
CA ALA A 145 -2.07 0.36 19.69
C ALA A 145 -3.54 0.19 20.08
N ASP A 146 -3.91 0.75 21.25
CA ASP A 146 -5.30 0.95 21.65
C ASP A 146 -5.79 2.30 21.14
N THR A 147 -6.78 2.27 20.24
CA THR A 147 -7.38 3.49 19.66
C THR A 147 -8.16 4.34 20.67
N GLY A 148 -8.50 3.79 21.85
CA GLY A 148 -9.11 4.52 22.96
C GLY A 148 -8.09 5.29 23.81
N SER A 149 -6.79 5.01 23.65
CA SER A 149 -5.71 5.67 24.41
C SER A 149 -5.14 6.85 23.63
N ALA A 150 -5.21 8.04 24.23
CA ALA A 150 -4.62 9.25 23.65
C ALA A 150 -3.09 9.13 23.48
N GLU A 151 -2.41 8.45 24.42
CA GLU A 151 -0.96 8.22 24.35
C GLU A 151 -0.59 7.36 23.14
N ASP A 152 -1.38 6.32 22.86
CA ASP A 152 -1.15 5.44 21.71
C ASP A 152 -1.45 6.14 20.39
N VAL A 153 -2.50 6.96 20.32
CA VAL A 153 -2.78 7.80 19.15
C VAL A 153 -1.58 8.71 18.85
N ASP A 154 -1.01 9.34 19.87
CA ASP A 154 0.16 10.21 19.72
C ASP A 154 1.42 9.42 19.28
N ARG A 155 1.64 8.25 19.88
CA ARG A 155 2.76 7.36 19.57
C ARG A 155 2.71 6.86 18.13
N VAL A 156 1.55 6.37 17.68
CA VAL A 156 1.32 5.92 16.30
C VAL A 156 1.47 7.09 15.32
N THR A 157 0.93 8.27 15.66
CA THR A 157 1.05 9.47 14.83
C THR A 157 2.52 9.84 14.61
N ARG A 158 3.33 9.89 15.67
CA ARG A 158 4.77 10.19 15.58
C ARG A 158 5.52 9.15 14.75
N TRP A 159 5.22 7.86 14.98
CA TRP A 159 5.84 6.78 14.22
C TRP A 159 5.51 6.87 12.72
N TRP A 160 4.25 7.13 12.37
CA TRP A 160 3.81 7.27 10.99
C TRP A 160 4.42 8.50 10.30
N LEU A 161 4.54 9.64 11.01
CA LEU A 161 5.22 10.83 10.51
C LEU A 161 6.70 10.56 10.22
N ALA A 162 7.40 9.86 11.12
CA ALA A 162 8.79 9.49 10.91
C ALA A 162 8.94 8.51 9.74
N LEU A 163 8.10 7.47 9.68
CA LEU A 163 8.08 6.47 8.61
C LEU A 163 7.92 7.12 7.23
N THR A 164 6.97 8.05 7.10
CA THR A 164 6.65 8.69 5.82
C THR A 164 7.63 9.80 5.46
N ALA A 165 8.27 10.44 6.43
CA ALA A 165 9.38 11.36 6.19
C ALA A 165 10.63 10.64 5.65
N ASP A 166 10.83 9.37 6.03
CA ASP A 166 11.91 8.49 5.56
C ASP A 166 11.58 7.80 4.22
N GLY A 167 10.56 8.26 3.49
CA GLY A 167 10.19 7.73 2.17
C GLY A 167 9.23 6.54 2.18
N GLY A 168 8.75 6.09 3.35
CA GLY A 168 7.72 5.06 3.44
C GLY A 168 6.38 5.52 2.86
N GLU A 169 5.64 4.59 2.23
CA GLU A 169 4.31 4.89 1.67
C GLU A 169 3.33 5.38 2.74
N GLY A 170 3.36 4.75 3.92
CA GLY A 170 2.37 4.95 4.97
C GLY A 170 2.15 3.65 5.75
N MET A 171 0.94 3.47 6.25
CA MET A 171 0.56 2.29 7.04
C MET A 171 -0.80 1.73 6.65
N VAL A 172 -1.02 0.46 7.00
CA VAL A 172 -2.34 -0.17 6.99
C VAL A 172 -2.76 -0.44 8.43
N VAL A 173 -3.87 0.14 8.86
CA VAL A 173 -4.44 -0.07 10.19
C VAL A 173 -5.42 -1.23 10.12
N LYS A 174 -5.20 -2.27 10.93
CA LYS A 174 -6.02 -3.50 10.94
C LYS A 174 -6.58 -3.79 12.33
N PRO A 175 -7.78 -4.38 12.47
CA PRO A 175 -8.28 -4.86 13.76
C PRO A 175 -7.35 -5.93 14.32
N PHE A 176 -6.88 -5.78 15.58
CA PHE A 176 -5.89 -6.71 16.13
C PHE A 176 -6.38 -8.16 16.16
N SER A 177 -7.67 -8.39 16.43
CA SER A 177 -8.30 -9.71 16.49
C SER A 177 -8.32 -10.50 15.17
N GLY A 178 -7.75 -9.95 14.10
CA GLY A 178 -7.44 -10.70 12.89
C GLY A 178 -8.43 -10.53 11.74
N PRO A 179 -8.25 -11.29 10.65
CA PRO A 179 -9.04 -11.16 9.43
C PRO A 179 -10.55 -11.35 9.62
N ALA A 180 -10.98 -12.25 10.50
CA ALA A 180 -12.40 -12.51 10.77
C ALA A 180 -13.04 -11.56 11.79
N ALA A 181 -12.34 -10.48 12.20
CA ALA A 181 -12.85 -9.54 13.19
C ALA A 181 -14.21 -8.96 12.78
N SER A 182 -15.18 -9.03 13.69
CA SER A 182 -16.56 -8.59 13.46
C SER A 182 -17.20 -8.00 14.73
N GLY A 183 -18.27 -7.24 14.53
CA GLY A 183 -19.08 -6.70 15.61
C GLY A 183 -20.58 -6.79 15.27
N SER A 184 -21.40 -6.02 15.99
CA SER A 184 -22.87 -6.06 15.83
C SER A 184 -23.40 -5.72 14.43
N LYS A 185 -22.57 -5.10 13.58
CA LYS A 185 -22.90 -4.73 12.20
C LYS A 185 -22.20 -5.63 11.15
N GLY A 186 -21.66 -6.77 11.57
CA GLY A 186 -20.93 -7.69 10.71
C GLY A 186 -19.41 -7.45 10.73
N LEU A 187 -18.74 -7.88 9.66
CA LEU A 187 -17.28 -7.80 9.51
C LEU A 187 -16.77 -6.35 9.63
N HIS A 188 -15.64 -6.19 10.31
CA HIS A 188 -14.88 -4.95 10.30
C HIS A 188 -14.12 -4.79 8.97
N GLN A 189 -13.75 -3.55 8.64
CA GLN A 189 -12.84 -3.32 7.51
C GLN A 189 -11.52 -4.04 7.80
N PRO A 190 -11.04 -4.93 6.91
CA PRO A 190 -9.85 -5.75 7.17
C PRO A 190 -8.55 -4.94 7.19
N GLY A 191 -8.56 -3.76 6.57
CA GLY A 191 -7.44 -2.84 6.59
C GLY A 191 -7.84 -1.44 6.11
N LEU A 192 -7.34 -0.42 6.80
CA LEU A 192 -7.48 0.98 6.40
C LEU A 192 -6.12 1.55 6.04
N LYS A 193 -5.92 1.87 4.76
CA LYS A 193 -4.68 2.50 4.28
C LYS A 193 -4.61 3.98 4.69
N CYS A 194 -3.51 4.38 5.31
CA CYS A 194 -3.19 5.75 5.69
C CYS A 194 -1.83 6.12 5.06
N ARG A 195 -1.88 6.79 3.92
CA ARG A 195 -0.72 7.06 3.05
C ARG A 195 -0.12 8.45 3.31
N GLY A 196 1.19 8.52 3.30
CA GLY A 196 2.02 9.70 3.54
C GLY A 196 1.81 10.78 2.49
N ARG A 197 2.10 12.03 2.88
CA ARG A 197 1.91 13.20 2.04
C ARG A 197 2.69 13.10 0.73
N GLU A 198 3.98 12.79 0.79
CA GLU A 198 4.81 12.77 -0.41
C GLU A 198 4.43 11.60 -1.35
N TYR A 199 4.09 10.43 -0.80
CA TYR A 199 3.57 9.30 -1.59
C TYR A 199 2.30 9.68 -2.36
N LEU A 200 1.38 10.43 -1.74
CA LEU A 200 0.12 10.82 -2.38
C LEU A 200 0.30 11.72 -3.62
N ARG A 201 1.49 12.28 -3.88
CA ARG A 201 1.80 12.93 -5.15
C ARG A 201 1.76 11.95 -6.32
N ILE A 202 2.18 10.70 -6.10
CA ILE A 202 2.14 9.63 -7.12
C ILE A 202 0.69 9.33 -7.50
N ILE A 203 -0.22 9.40 -6.53
CA ILE A 203 -1.63 9.02 -6.68
C ILE A 203 -2.51 10.18 -7.18
N TYR A 204 -2.34 11.38 -6.62
CA TYR A 204 -3.19 12.54 -6.90
C TYR A 204 -2.53 13.57 -7.83
N GLY A 205 -1.29 13.32 -8.24
CA GLY A 205 -0.48 14.16 -9.11
C GLY A 205 0.43 15.15 -8.35
N PRO A 206 1.42 15.75 -9.03
CA PRO A 206 2.47 16.54 -8.41
C PRO A 206 1.96 17.68 -7.52
N GLY A 207 0.98 18.45 -8.01
CA GLY A 207 0.46 19.64 -7.32
C GLY A 207 -0.77 19.39 -6.47
N TYR A 208 -1.08 18.15 -6.09
CA TYR A 208 -2.32 17.83 -5.35
C TYR A 208 -2.43 18.55 -3.99
N ALA A 209 -1.29 18.89 -3.39
CA ALA A 209 -1.20 19.55 -2.09
C ALA A 209 -1.51 21.06 -2.14
N GLU A 210 -1.69 21.64 -3.34
CA GLU A 210 -2.16 23.02 -3.49
C GLU A 210 -3.52 23.18 -2.78
N PRO A 211 -3.74 24.20 -1.91
CA PRO A 211 -4.95 24.30 -1.07
C PRO A 211 -6.26 24.13 -1.83
N ARG A 212 -6.43 24.82 -2.96
CA ARG A 212 -7.64 24.72 -3.81
C ARG A 212 -7.85 23.34 -4.41
N ARG A 213 -6.80 22.59 -4.70
CA ARG A 213 -6.91 21.20 -5.19
C ARG A 213 -7.22 20.27 -4.04
N LEU A 214 -6.51 20.42 -2.93
CA LEU A 214 -6.69 19.62 -1.73
C LEU A 214 -8.11 19.73 -1.18
N ASP A 215 -8.68 20.94 -1.13
CA ASP A 215 -10.06 21.17 -0.69
C ASP A 215 -11.08 20.41 -1.54
N ARG A 216 -10.89 20.39 -2.87
CA ARG A 216 -11.74 19.59 -3.77
C ARG A 216 -11.56 18.09 -3.54
N LEU A 217 -10.34 17.64 -3.28
CA LEU A 217 -10.04 16.21 -3.03
C LEU A 217 -10.60 15.71 -1.69
N ARG A 218 -10.81 16.59 -0.70
CA ARG A 218 -11.41 16.23 0.60
C ARG A 218 -12.86 15.77 0.46
N GLY A 219 -13.60 16.26 -0.54
CA GLY A 219 -14.99 15.88 -0.82
C GLY A 219 -15.21 14.48 -1.42
N ARG A 220 -14.24 13.57 -1.29
CA ARG A 220 -14.30 12.21 -1.86
C ARG A 220 -15.25 11.29 -1.11
N ASN A 221 -15.93 10.39 -1.82
CA ASN A 221 -16.82 9.40 -1.23
C ASN A 221 -16.12 8.03 -1.13
N LEU A 222 -16.03 7.50 0.10
CA LEU A 222 -15.40 6.21 0.39
C LEU A 222 -16.38 5.04 0.51
N GLY A 223 -17.69 5.31 0.50
CA GLY A 223 -18.72 4.32 0.81
C GLY A 223 -18.71 3.14 -0.15
N ARG A 224 -18.62 3.38 -1.47
CA ARG A 224 -18.57 2.31 -2.46
C ARG A 224 -17.34 1.43 -2.30
N LYS A 225 -16.14 2.01 -2.16
CA LYS A 225 -14.89 1.24 -1.98
C LYS A 225 -14.91 0.42 -0.69
N ARG A 226 -15.42 0.99 0.41
CA ARG A 226 -15.59 0.27 1.68
C ARG A 226 -16.55 -0.90 1.56
N GLY A 227 -17.64 -0.74 0.83
CA GLY A 227 -18.61 -1.81 0.59
C GLY A 227 -18.04 -2.93 -0.29
N LEU A 228 -17.30 -2.58 -1.35
CA LEU A 228 -16.58 -3.53 -2.20
C LEU A 228 -15.54 -4.33 -1.40
N ALA A 229 -14.68 -3.62 -0.64
CA ALA A 229 -13.65 -4.26 0.17
C ALA A 229 -14.21 -5.27 1.17
N LEU A 230 -15.36 -4.99 1.80
CA LEU A 230 -16.02 -5.96 2.70
C LEU A 230 -16.58 -7.17 1.96
N ARG A 231 -17.12 -7.00 0.74
CA ARG A 231 -17.63 -8.11 -0.07
C ARG A 231 -16.48 -9.00 -0.54
N GLU A 232 -15.44 -8.41 -1.12
CA GLU A 232 -14.23 -9.10 -1.55
C GLU A 232 -13.58 -9.86 -0.38
N HIS A 233 -13.47 -9.20 0.78
CA HIS A 233 -12.93 -9.83 1.99
C HIS A 233 -13.77 -11.02 2.46
N ALA A 234 -15.10 -10.87 2.52
CA ALA A 234 -16.00 -11.95 2.91
C ALA A 234 -15.92 -13.14 1.94
N LEU A 235 -15.85 -12.88 0.63
CA LEU A 235 -15.64 -13.91 -0.38
C LEU A 235 -14.27 -14.58 -0.25
N GLY A 236 -13.22 -13.82 0.08
CA GLY A 236 -11.87 -14.34 0.35
C GLY A 236 -11.86 -15.29 1.55
N LEU A 237 -12.47 -14.89 2.66
CA LEU A 237 -12.63 -15.75 3.84
C LEU A 237 -13.40 -17.03 3.50
N ALA A 238 -14.49 -16.93 2.74
CA ALA A 238 -15.25 -18.09 2.30
C ALA A 238 -14.45 -19.00 1.35
N ALA A 239 -13.62 -18.43 0.48
CA ALA A 239 -12.77 -19.19 -0.44
C ALA A 239 -11.70 -19.97 0.33
N LEU A 240 -11.08 -19.34 1.34
CA LEU A 240 -10.11 -19.98 2.23
C LEU A 240 -10.74 -21.13 3.00
N GLU A 241 -11.95 -20.95 3.55
CA GLU A 241 -12.70 -21.98 4.25
C GLU A 241 -13.01 -23.18 3.34
N ALA A 242 -13.48 -22.90 2.11
CA ALA A 242 -13.78 -23.94 1.12
C ALA A 242 -12.52 -24.71 0.69
N ALA A 243 -11.37 -24.03 0.58
CA ALA A 243 -10.09 -24.64 0.26
C ALA A 243 -9.57 -25.52 1.42
N GLY A 244 -9.70 -25.04 2.66
CA GLY A 244 -9.26 -25.77 3.86
C GLY A 244 -10.10 -27.01 4.18
N SER A 245 -11.37 -27.03 3.78
CA SER A 245 -12.30 -28.13 4.05
C SER A 245 -12.27 -29.28 3.02
N ASN A 246 -11.26 -29.35 2.14
CA ASN A 246 -11.22 -30.27 0.98
C ASN A 246 -12.49 -30.21 0.12
N GLY A 247 -13.10 -29.02 -0.01
CA GLY A 247 -14.25 -28.80 -0.86
C GLY A 247 -13.92 -29.04 -2.33
N PRO A 248 -14.93 -29.29 -3.19
CA PRO A 248 -14.67 -29.49 -4.61
C PRO A 248 -14.09 -28.20 -5.22
N LEU A 249 -13.09 -28.35 -6.09
CA LEU A 249 -12.33 -27.23 -6.66
C LEU A 249 -13.22 -26.16 -7.31
N TRP A 250 -14.32 -26.57 -7.95
CA TRP A 250 -15.27 -25.63 -8.56
C TRP A 250 -15.88 -24.65 -7.57
N ARG A 251 -16.07 -25.04 -6.29
CA ARG A 251 -16.63 -24.17 -5.26
C ARG A 251 -15.63 -23.12 -4.79
N VAL A 252 -14.36 -23.50 -4.70
CA VAL A 252 -13.26 -22.56 -4.43
C VAL A 252 -13.15 -21.56 -5.58
N HIS A 253 -13.13 -22.05 -6.83
CA HIS A 253 -13.05 -21.22 -8.02
C HIS A 253 -14.26 -20.29 -8.18
N GLU A 254 -15.47 -20.73 -7.86
CA GLU A 254 -16.66 -19.88 -7.87
C GLU A 254 -16.47 -18.64 -6.99
N LEU A 255 -15.95 -18.81 -5.78
CA LEU A 255 -15.71 -17.71 -4.83
C LEU A 255 -14.54 -16.81 -5.30
N VAL A 256 -13.45 -17.41 -5.78
CA VAL A 256 -12.31 -16.66 -6.32
C VAL A 256 -12.71 -15.84 -7.55
N PHE A 257 -13.52 -16.40 -8.45
CA PHE A 257 -14.02 -15.67 -9.62
C PHE A 257 -15.04 -14.59 -9.24
N ALA A 258 -15.82 -14.77 -8.16
CA ALA A 258 -16.67 -13.71 -7.63
C ALA A 258 -15.85 -12.51 -7.10
N ILE A 259 -14.68 -12.75 -6.49
CA ILE A 259 -13.74 -11.68 -6.09
C ILE A 259 -13.24 -10.96 -7.35
N LEU A 260 -12.76 -11.71 -8.35
CA LEU A 260 -12.27 -11.13 -9.60
C LEU A 260 -13.33 -10.31 -10.35
N ALA A 261 -14.58 -10.78 -10.35
CA ALA A 261 -15.71 -10.05 -10.91
C ALA A 261 -16.01 -8.76 -10.11
N SER A 262 -15.87 -8.80 -8.78
CA SER A 262 -16.08 -7.62 -7.92
C SER A 262 -15.05 -6.52 -8.19
N GLU A 263 -13.78 -6.88 -8.44
CA GLU A 263 -12.71 -5.95 -8.80
C GLU A 263 -12.94 -5.26 -10.16
N SER A 264 -13.83 -5.79 -11.00
CA SER A 264 -14.22 -5.16 -12.26
C SER A 264 -15.26 -4.04 -12.07
N GLU A 265 -15.81 -3.87 -10.87
CA GLU A 265 -16.71 -2.76 -10.57
C GLU A 265 -15.95 -1.42 -10.58
N PRO A 266 -16.42 -0.40 -11.32
CA PRO A 266 -15.71 0.86 -11.42
C PRO A 266 -15.72 1.60 -10.07
N VAL A 267 -14.53 1.90 -9.56
CA VAL A 267 -14.31 2.71 -8.37
C VAL A 267 -13.21 3.73 -8.65
N ASP A 268 -13.16 4.82 -7.86
CA ASP A 268 -12.09 5.80 -7.98
C ASP A 268 -10.73 5.11 -7.76
N PRO A 269 -9.85 5.05 -8.79
CA PRO A 269 -8.60 4.29 -8.73
C PRO A 269 -7.57 4.90 -7.76
N ARG A 270 -7.85 6.08 -7.21
CA ARG A 270 -6.99 6.77 -6.24
C ARG A 270 -7.21 6.28 -4.80
N LEU A 271 -8.26 5.49 -4.54
CA LEU A 271 -8.70 5.07 -3.21
C LEU A 271 -8.00 3.83 -2.65
#